data_AF-A0A0F5IWF2-F1
#
_entry.id   AF-A0A0F5IWF2-F1
#
_cell.length_a   1.000
_cell.length_b   1.000
_cell.length_c   1.000
_cell.angle_alpha   90.00
_cell.angle_beta   90.00
_cell.angle_gamma   90.00
#
_symmetry.space_group_name_H-M   'P 1'
#
loop_
_entity.id
_entity.type
_entity.pdbx_description
1 polymer ?
#
loop_
_entity_poly.entity_id
_entity_poly.type
_entity_poly.pdbx_seq_one_letter_code
_entity_poly.pdbx_strand_id
1 'polypeptide(L)'
;MRIIKNRNNDGRPKLPLTEKKGYKVTVKFATSEYYALKSKAKEAGMNLSMFIRNALQGCEIRQRFSAEQLRYILQLTGMANNLNQIARKANAGGYTNARSEYLNLAMRIDTLLTTMEDDC
;
A
#
# COMPACT_ATOMS: atom_id res chain seq x y z
N MET A 1 45.67 -14.81 -25.27
CA MET A 1 44.78 -13.63 -25.26
C MET A 1 45.37 -12.59 -24.32
N ARG A 2 45.79 -11.40 -24.79
CA ARG A 2 46.34 -10.34 -23.93
C ARG A 2 45.17 -9.58 -23.27
N ILE A 3 45.07 -9.64 -21.94
CA ILE A 3 44.14 -8.82 -21.16
C ILE A 3 44.73 -7.41 -21.08
N ILE A 4 44.13 -6.46 -21.80
CA ILE A 4 44.51 -5.05 -21.73
C ILE A 4 43.97 -4.51 -20.40
N LYS A 5 44.81 -4.40 -19.38
CA LYS A 5 44.48 -3.65 -18.16
C LYS A 5 44.48 -2.16 -18.51
N ASN A 6 43.34 -1.50 -18.33
CA ASN A 6 43.21 -0.05 -18.48
C ASN A 6 44.05 0.64 -17.38
N ARG A 7 45.00 1.49 -17.77
CA ARG A 7 46.05 2.06 -16.88
C ARG A 7 45.79 3.51 -16.43
N ASN A 8 44.57 4.03 -16.57
CA ASN A 8 44.25 5.38 -16.07
C ASN A 8 43.59 5.30 -14.69
N ASN A 9 44.41 5.22 -13.65
CA ASN A 9 43.97 5.26 -12.24
C ASN A 9 43.83 6.68 -11.67
N ASP A 10 44.32 7.71 -12.39
CA ASP A 10 44.35 9.11 -11.92
C ASP A 10 43.13 9.95 -12.37
N GLY A 11 42.12 9.31 -12.97
CA GLY A 11 40.88 9.97 -13.38
C GLY A 11 39.87 10.10 -12.24
N ARG A 12 38.83 10.93 -12.43
CA ARG A 12 37.68 10.97 -11.52
C ARG A 12 37.14 9.54 -11.32
N PRO A 13 37.09 9.03 -10.08
CA PRO A 13 36.57 7.70 -9.80
C PRO A 13 35.17 7.52 -10.41
N LYS A 14 34.94 6.37 -11.02
CA LYS A 14 33.63 6.04 -11.58
C LYS A 14 32.62 5.94 -10.44
N LEU A 15 31.47 6.56 -10.63
CA LEU A 15 30.36 6.42 -9.69
C LEU A 15 29.92 4.94 -9.66
N PRO A 16 29.69 4.36 -8.46
CA PRO A 16 29.24 2.97 -8.36
C PRO A 16 27.90 2.76 -9.06
N LEU A 17 27.65 1.54 -9.52
CA LEU A 17 26.42 1.18 -10.25
C LEU A 17 25.15 1.47 -9.43
N THR A 18 25.22 1.37 -8.10
CA THR A 18 24.13 1.63 -7.16
C THR A 18 23.71 3.10 -7.11
N GLU A 19 24.66 4.04 -7.25
CA GLU A 19 24.39 5.47 -7.24
C GLU A 19 24.17 6.05 -8.64
N LYS A 20 24.66 5.33 -9.66
CA LYS A 20 24.51 5.74 -11.05
C LYS A 20 23.05 5.63 -11.47
N LYS A 21 22.46 6.78 -11.80
CA LYS A 21 21.09 6.90 -12.33
C LYS A 21 21.03 6.44 -13.79
N GLY A 22 21.21 5.14 -14.02
CA GLY A 22 21.36 4.53 -15.35
C GLY A 22 20.05 4.12 -16.04
N TYR A 23 18.96 4.00 -15.29
CA TYR A 23 17.66 3.57 -15.82
C TYR A 23 16.79 4.76 -16.19
N LYS A 24 16.03 4.63 -17.29
CA LYS A 24 15.12 5.66 -17.79
C LYS A 24 13.69 5.10 -17.83
N VAL A 25 12.76 5.84 -17.23
CA VAL A 25 11.31 5.64 -17.38
C VAL A 25 10.76 6.80 -18.19
N THR A 26 9.96 6.51 -19.22
CA THR A 26 9.31 7.55 -20.05
C THR A 26 7.82 7.58 -19.70
N VAL A 27 7.31 8.77 -19.40
CA VAL A 27 5.89 9.01 -19.10
C VAL A 27 5.35 10.04 -20.08
N LYS A 28 4.15 9.80 -20.62
CA LYS A 28 3.42 10.78 -21.44
C LYS A 28 2.36 11.43 -20.56
N PHE A 29 2.27 12.75 -20.65
CA PHE A 29 1.32 13.57 -19.88
C PHE A 29 0.34 14.25 -20.82
N ALA A 30 -0.88 14.50 -20.35
CA ALA A 30 -1.74 15.48 -20.99
C ALA A 30 -1.14 16.89 -20.82
N THR A 31 -1.55 17.83 -21.68
CA THR A 31 -1.05 19.21 -21.66
C THR A 31 -1.20 19.86 -20.27
N SER A 32 -2.36 19.71 -19.64
CA SER A 32 -2.64 20.25 -18.30
C SER A 32 -1.71 19.67 -17.23
N GLU A 33 -1.54 18.36 -17.22
CA GLU A 33 -0.68 17.64 -16.26
C GLU A 33 0.79 18.04 -16.41
N TYR A 34 1.26 18.18 -17.65
CA TYR A 34 2.64 18.59 -17.92
C TYR A 34 2.93 20.00 -17.39
N TYR A 35 2.04 20.96 -17.65
CA TYR A 35 2.22 22.33 -17.15
C TYR A 35 2.05 22.42 -15.63
N ALA A 36 1.16 21.63 -15.03
CA ALA A 36 1.05 21.53 -13.58
C ALA A 36 2.35 21.00 -12.95
N LEU A 37 2.93 19.93 -13.50
CA LEU A 37 4.22 19.39 -13.07
C LEU A 37 5.34 20.44 -13.22
N LYS A 38 5.36 21.15 -14.34
CA LYS A 38 6.36 22.19 -14.62
C LYS A 38 6.25 23.37 -13.64
N SER A 39 5.03 23.81 -13.31
CA SER A 39 4.80 24.88 -12.32
C SER A 39 5.31 24.46 -10.96
N LYS A 40 4.92 23.28 -10.47
CA LYS A 40 5.35 22.74 -9.17
C LYS A 40 6.87 22.59 -9.07
N ALA A 41 7.52 22.12 -10.14
CA ALA A 41 8.98 22.02 -10.17
C ALA A 41 9.63 23.42 -10.08
N LYS A 42 9.07 24.42 -10.78
CA LYS A 42 9.54 25.81 -10.75
C LYS A 42 9.35 26.44 -9.37
N GLU A 43 8.19 26.26 -8.75
CA GLU A 43 7.89 26.74 -7.39
C GLU A 43 8.83 26.14 -6.35
N ALA A 44 9.17 24.85 -6.49
CA ALA A 44 10.16 24.18 -5.65
C ALA A 44 11.62 24.57 -5.97
N GLY A 45 11.87 25.37 -7.01
CA GLY A 45 13.23 25.73 -7.46
C GLY A 45 14.03 24.53 -8.00
N MET A 46 13.37 23.46 -8.43
CA MET A 46 14.00 22.22 -8.87
C MET A 46 13.83 21.97 -10.36
N ASN A 47 14.76 21.23 -10.97
CA ASN A 47 14.52 20.68 -12.30
C ASN A 47 13.47 19.56 -12.24
N LEU A 48 12.72 19.33 -13.34
CA LEU A 48 11.65 18.33 -13.39
C LEU A 48 12.13 16.94 -12.95
N SER A 49 13.31 16.50 -13.39
CA SER A 49 13.81 15.16 -13.07
C SER A 49 14.11 15.01 -11.58
N MET A 50 14.69 16.02 -10.92
CA MET A 50 14.93 16.05 -9.47
C MET A 50 13.61 16.09 -8.73
N PHE A 51 12.69 16.95 -9.16
CA PHE A 51 11.36 17.06 -8.58
C PHE A 51 10.63 15.71 -8.57
N ILE A 52 10.56 15.02 -9.72
CA ILE A 52 9.91 13.69 -9.81
C ILE A 52 10.59 12.66 -8.89
N ARG A 53 11.93 12.63 -8.87
CA ARG A 53 12.68 11.67 -8.02
C ARG A 53 12.44 11.93 -6.53
N ASN A 54 12.40 13.20 -6.12
CA ASN A 54 12.12 13.57 -4.73
C ASN A 54 10.66 13.27 -4.37
N ALA A 55 9.73 13.57 -5.28
CA ALA A 55 8.32 13.24 -5.11
C ALA A 55 8.10 11.72 -4.93
N LEU A 56 8.85 10.89 -5.66
CA LEU A 56 8.80 9.43 -5.50
C LEU A 56 9.29 8.95 -4.13
N GLN A 57 10.28 9.61 -3.52
CA GLN A 57 10.78 9.24 -2.19
C GLN A 57 9.74 9.50 -1.09
N GLY A 58 8.91 10.52 -1.25
CA GLY A 58 7.83 10.86 -0.32
C GLY A 58 6.44 10.34 -0.73
N CYS A 59 6.35 9.57 -1.82
CA CYS A 59 5.06 9.08 -2.30
C CYS A 59 4.63 7.87 -1.47
N GLU A 60 3.57 8.04 -0.68
CA GLU A 60 2.87 6.92 -0.07
C GLU A 60 1.93 6.30 -1.10
N ILE A 61 2.32 5.17 -1.68
CA ILE A 61 1.42 4.37 -2.51
C ILE A 61 0.64 3.46 -1.58
N ARG A 62 -0.62 3.81 -1.32
CA ARG A 62 -1.53 2.90 -0.63
C ARG A 62 -1.91 1.78 -1.59
N GLN A 63 -1.43 0.57 -1.32
CA GLN A 63 -1.85 -0.61 -2.05
C GLN A 63 -3.36 -0.76 -1.89
N ARG A 64 -4.06 -1.10 -2.98
CA ARG A 64 -5.44 -1.57 -2.85
C ARG A 64 -5.44 -2.84 -2.01
N PHE A 65 -6.43 -3.00 -1.14
CA PHE A 65 -6.62 -4.24 -0.40
C PHE A 65 -6.53 -5.43 -1.34
N SER A 66 -5.76 -6.45 -0.96
CA SER A 66 -5.75 -7.70 -1.69
C SER A 66 -7.16 -8.31 -1.68
N ALA A 67 -7.44 -9.21 -2.64
CA ALA A 67 -8.73 -9.89 -2.67
C ALA A 67 -9.03 -10.62 -1.34
N GLU A 68 -8.00 -11.19 -0.71
CA GLU A 68 -8.07 -11.84 0.60
C GLU A 68 -8.40 -10.84 1.72
N GLN A 69 -7.70 -9.70 1.80
CA GLN A 69 -7.99 -8.64 2.78
C GLN A 69 -9.41 -8.09 2.63
N LEU A 70 -9.86 -7.90 1.39
CA LEU A 70 -11.23 -7.45 1.11
C LEU A 70 -12.27 -8.49 1.57
N ARG A 71 -11.98 -9.79 1.37
CA ARG A 71 -12.84 -10.88 1.83
C ARG A 71 -13.02 -10.85 3.35
N TYR A 72 -11.95 -10.62 4.10
CA TYR A 72 -12.00 -10.49 5.57
C TYR A 72 -12.86 -9.31 6.02
N ILE A 73 -12.69 -8.15 5.39
CA ILE A 73 -13.52 -6.96 5.69
C ILE A 73 -15.00 -7.22 5.43
N LEU A 74 -15.34 -7.88 4.31
CA LEU A 74 -16.71 -8.21 3.98
C LEU A 74 -17.31 -9.24 4.96
N GLN A 75 -16.54 -10.23 5.41
CA GLN A 75 -16.96 -11.19 6.42
C GLN A 75 -17.25 -10.51 7.77
N LEU A 76 -16.36 -9.64 8.24
CA LEU A 76 -16.58 -8.85 9.46
C LEU A 76 -17.83 -7.97 9.35
N THR A 77 -18.06 -7.36 8.18
CA THR A 77 -19.27 -6.57 7.92
C THR A 77 -20.53 -7.42 8.04
N GLY A 78 -20.52 -8.65 7.50
CA GLY A 78 -21.61 -9.62 7.66
C GLY A 78 -21.83 -10.02 9.11
N MET A 79 -20.75 -10.22 9.88
CA MET A 79 -20.82 -10.55 11.31
C MET A 79 -21.38 -9.40 12.15
N ALA A 80 -21.08 -8.14 11.80
CA ALA A 80 -21.69 -6.98 12.45
C ALA A 80 -23.22 -6.95 12.25
N ASN A 81 -23.70 -7.33 11.07
CA ASN A 81 -25.13 -7.48 10.82
C ASN A 81 -25.75 -8.60 11.66
N ASN A 82 -25.07 -9.74 11.81
CA ASN A 82 -25.52 -10.82 12.69
C ASN A 82 -25.61 -10.36 14.15
N LEU A 83 -24.62 -9.60 14.63
CA LEU A 83 -24.63 -9.04 15.98
C LEU A 83 -25.84 -8.11 16.19
N ASN A 84 -26.14 -7.25 15.21
CA ASN A 84 -27.31 -6.38 15.25
C ASN A 84 -28.63 -7.18 15.31
N GLN A 85 -28.72 -8.30 14.60
CA GLN A 85 -29.90 -9.18 14.66
C GLN A 85 -30.04 -9.85 16.03
N ILE A 86 -28.93 -10.35 16.59
CA ILE A 86 -28.89 -10.97 17.93
C ILE A 86 -29.30 -9.94 18.98
N ALA A 87 -28.82 -8.70 18.89
CA ALA A 87 -29.21 -7.62 19.81
C ALA A 87 -30.71 -7.33 19.76
N ARG A 88 -31.30 -7.25 18.56
CA ARG A 88 -32.75 -7.07 18.39
C ARG A 88 -33.54 -8.25 18.96
N LYS A 89 -33.07 -9.48 18.73
CA LYS A 89 -33.69 -10.71 19.27
C LYS A 89 -33.62 -10.76 20.80
N ALA A 90 -32.50 -10.37 21.38
CA ALA A 90 -32.32 -10.27 22.83
C ALA A 90 -33.25 -9.22 23.44
N ASN A 91 -33.41 -8.06 22.79
CA ASN A 91 -34.32 -7.01 23.23
C ASN A 91 -35.80 -7.43 23.18
N ALA A 92 -36.19 -8.23 22.19
CA ALA A 92 -37.57 -8.68 22.02
C ALA A 92 -37.93 -9.91 22.87
N GLY A 93 -37.02 -10.89 22.95
CA GLY A 93 -37.28 -12.21 23.55
C GLY A 93 -36.49 -12.50 24.82
N GLY A 94 -35.68 -11.56 25.32
CA GLY A 94 -34.78 -11.77 26.45
C GLY A 94 -33.44 -12.39 26.07
N TYR A 95 -32.42 -12.13 26.88
CA TYR A 95 -31.02 -12.50 26.61
C TYR A 95 -30.78 -14.01 26.54
N THR A 96 -31.47 -14.81 27.34
CA THR A 96 -31.36 -16.27 27.34
C THR A 96 -31.61 -16.88 25.96
N ASN A 97 -32.55 -16.32 25.21
CA ASN A 97 -32.94 -16.78 23.88
C ASN A 97 -31.96 -16.37 22.77
N ALA A 98 -31.03 -15.44 23.05
CA ALA A 98 -30.03 -14.94 22.11
C ALA A 98 -28.59 -15.38 22.48
N ARG A 99 -28.39 -15.91 23.70
CA ARG A 99 -27.07 -16.25 24.26
C ARG A 99 -26.27 -17.24 23.41
N SER A 100 -26.90 -18.30 22.92
CA SER A 100 -26.20 -19.32 22.12
C SER A 100 -25.67 -18.76 20.80
N GLU A 101 -26.50 -17.97 20.10
CA GLU A 101 -26.12 -17.31 18.84
C GLU A 101 -25.01 -16.28 19.06
N TYR A 102 -25.08 -15.53 20.17
CA TYR A 102 -24.01 -14.60 20.56
C TYR A 102 -22.67 -15.32 20.75
N LEU A 103 -22.65 -16.41 21.53
CA LEU A 103 -21.42 -17.17 21.80
C LEU A 103 -20.82 -17.77 20.51
N ASN A 104 -21.67 -18.26 19.61
CA ASN A 104 -21.22 -18.76 18.31
C ASN A 104 -20.61 -17.65 17.45
N LEU A 105 -21.26 -16.48 17.41
CA LEU A 105 -20.74 -15.33 16.67
C LEU A 105 -19.40 -14.84 17.23
N ALA A 106 -19.27 -14.76 18.56
CA ALA A 106 -18.03 -14.36 19.22
C ALA A 106 -16.86 -15.31 18.86
N MET A 107 -17.09 -16.62 18.91
CA MET A 107 -16.09 -17.62 18.51
C MET A 107 -15.67 -17.47 17.04
N ARG A 108 -16.64 -17.20 16.15
CA ARG A 108 -16.35 -17.00 14.72
C ARG A 108 -15.56 -15.73 14.44
N ILE A 109 -15.82 -14.65 15.17
CA ILE A 109 -15.03 -13.41 15.09
C ILE A 109 -13.61 -13.69 15.55
N ASP A 110 -13.44 -14.37 16.69
CA ASP A 110 -12.13 -14.72 17.24
C ASP A 110 -11.29 -15.54 16.25
N THR A 111 -11.86 -16.62 15.70
CA THR A 111 -11.19 -17.45 14.67
C THR A 111 -10.82 -16.65 13.43
N LEU A 112 -11.70 -15.74 12.99
CA LEU A 112 -11.45 -14.91 11.81
C LEU A 112 -10.29 -13.94 12.07
N LEU A 113 -10.24 -13.32 13.25
CA LEU A 113 -9.15 -12.41 13.62
C LEU A 113 -7.81 -13.14 13.70
N THR A 114 -7.77 -14.34 14.30
CA THR A 114 -6.55 -15.16 14.31
C THR A 114 -6.07 -15.49 12.89
N THR A 115 -7.01 -15.84 12.00
CA THR A 115 -6.68 -16.13 10.60
C THR A 115 -6.11 -14.90 9.89
N MET A 116 -6.65 -13.71 10.18
CA MET A 116 -6.15 -12.45 9.61
C MET A 116 -4.73 -12.09 10.11
N GLU A 117 -4.42 -12.42 11.36
CA GLU A 117 -3.10 -12.21 11.96
C GLU A 117 -2.05 -13.14 11.36
N ASP A 118 -2.41 -14.40 11.06
CA ASP A 118 -1.50 -15.38 10.45
C ASP A 118 -1.24 -15.10 8.95
N ASP A 119 -2.18 -14.47 8.25
CA ASP A 119 -2.12 -14.20 6.81
C ASP A 119 -1.48 -12.84 6.43
N CYS A 120 -1.23 -11.95 7.40
CA CYS A 120 -0.61 -10.63 7.18
C CYS A 120 0.90 -10.64 7.47
#